data_AF-A0A965XXY0-F1
#
_entry.id   AF-A0A965XXY0-F1
#
_cell.length_a   1.000
_cell.length_b   1.000
_cell.length_c   1.000
_cell.angle_alpha   90.00
_cell.angle_beta   90.00
_cell.angle_gamma   90.00
#
_symmetry.space_group_name_H-M   'P 1'
#
loop_
_entity.id
_entity.type
_entity.pdbx_description
1 polymer ?
#
loop_
_entity_poly.entity_id
_entity_poly.type
_entity_poly.pdbx_seq_one_letter_code
_entity_poly.pdbx_strand_id
1 'polypeptide(L)'
;MKSFKKIILLLFVILMGLPLLTVAAERIIPQAGKFDTRFLIVIDSKSFDQAQSEVMAYKKVLEEQGLGAVVMIGDWDSPDDLKKDILKIYKKKPVMEGVVFVGDIPVVRVQNFQHATTAFKMNEETFPIEEASVTSDRFYDDLDLEFEFLSVDEKNPRHFYYKLKDSSPQVIESEFYSARMMPPGDMGVDVYDLLRRYLRKVILAHSEVNYADNIKFFNGHGYNFDCLTVWQNQQFAIKEQFPEAFVSSRGNAFYNFRQDPFMKFKLMERMQKQGTDLFVFHEHGAFDTQYINGEYPAPNMIGMGKDDFYGAMDAFAIALRNAYRRYRCLLYT
;
A
#
# COMPACT_ATOMS: atom_id res chain seq x y z
N MET A 1 26.15 -32.72 -58.02
CA MET A 1 25.07 -31.72 -58.11
C MET A 1 23.79 -32.04 -57.32
N LYS A 2 23.40 -33.30 -57.06
CA LYS A 2 22.19 -33.62 -56.26
C LYS A 2 22.32 -33.40 -54.74
N SER A 3 23.52 -33.53 -54.17
CA SER A 3 23.77 -33.32 -52.73
C SER A 3 23.72 -31.84 -52.31
N PHE A 4 24.24 -30.95 -53.16
CA PHE A 4 24.30 -29.52 -52.89
C PHE A 4 22.91 -28.85 -52.85
N LYS A 5 21.96 -29.33 -53.66
CA LYS A 5 20.57 -28.85 -53.63
C LYS A 5 19.81 -29.27 -52.36
N LYS A 6 20.16 -30.41 -51.74
CA LYS A 6 19.53 -30.85 -50.48
C LYS A 6 20.02 -30.04 -49.28
N ILE A 7 21.29 -29.64 -49.27
CA ILE A 7 21.87 -28.80 -48.21
C ILE A 7 21.29 -27.38 -48.26
N ILE A 8 21.11 -26.82 -49.46
CA ILE A 8 20.47 -25.50 -49.63
C ILE A 8 18.99 -25.53 -49.23
N LEU A 9 18.27 -26.62 -49.52
CA LEU A 9 16.88 -26.77 -49.11
C LEU A 9 16.73 -26.94 -47.59
N LEU A 10 17.67 -27.63 -46.92
CA LEU A 10 17.68 -27.78 -45.47
C LEU A 10 17.96 -26.44 -44.74
N LEU A 11 18.88 -25.63 -45.28
CA LEU A 11 19.18 -24.29 -44.75
C LEU A 11 18.00 -23.32 -44.91
N PHE A 12 17.19 -23.46 -45.97
CA PHE A 12 16.01 -22.61 -46.18
C PHE A 12 14.85 -22.95 -45.24
N VAL A 13 14.72 -24.23 -44.83
CA VAL A 13 13.68 -24.67 -43.88
C VAL A 13 14.04 -24.29 -42.43
N ILE A 14 15.34 -24.27 -42.08
CA ILE A 14 15.79 -23.84 -40.74
C ILE A 14 15.65 -22.31 -40.55
N LEU A 15 15.71 -21.52 -41.63
CA LEU A 15 15.55 -20.06 -41.56
C LEU A 15 14.08 -19.60 -41.42
N MET A 16 13.10 -20.45 -41.72
CA MET A 16 11.66 -20.16 -41.57
C MET A 16 11.05 -20.68 -40.26
N GLY A 17 11.83 -21.38 -39.43
CA GLY A 17 11.35 -22.04 -38.20
C GLY A 17 11.72 -21.35 -36.89
N LEU A 18 12.27 -20.13 -36.92
CA LEU A 18 12.47 -19.33 -35.72
C LEU A 18 11.15 -18.63 -35.40
N PRO A 19 10.45 -18.98 -34.30
CA PRO A 19 9.43 -18.09 -33.79
C PRO A 19 10.15 -16.79 -33.42
N LEU A 20 9.84 -15.70 -34.12
CA LEU A 20 10.14 -14.38 -33.59
C LEU A 20 9.44 -14.32 -32.23
N LEU A 21 10.22 -14.39 -31.15
CA LEU A 21 9.80 -13.84 -29.87
C LEU A 21 9.55 -12.36 -30.13
N THR A 22 8.32 -12.01 -30.45
CA THR A 22 7.86 -10.63 -30.46
C THR A 22 7.85 -10.19 -29.01
N VAL A 23 8.96 -9.62 -28.55
CA VAL A 23 8.97 -8.81 -27.34
C VAL A 23 7.99 -7.67 -27.64
N ALA A 24 6.84 -7.67 -26.95
CA ALA A 24 5.88 -6.59 -27.08
C ALA A 24 6.59 -5.30 -26.70
N ALA A 25 6.79 -4.40 -27.67
CA ALA A 25 7.51 -3.17 -27.44
C ALA A 25 6.73 -2.28 -26.46
N GLU A 26 7.42 -1.74 -25.47
CA GLU A 26 6.89 -0.72 -24.55
C GLU A 26 6.25 0.43 -25.33
N ARG A 27 5.00 0.75 -25.02
CA ARG A 27 4.22 1.83 -25.64
C ARG A 27 3.97 2.94 -24.62
N ILE A 28 4.45 4.14 -24.94
CA ILE A 28 4.21 5.33 -24.13
C ILE A 28 3.12 6.19 -24.76
N ILE A 29 2.09 6.52 -23.98
CA ILE A 29 1.07 7.52 -24.32
C ILE A 29 1.40 8.80 -23.52
N PRO A 30 1.83 9.88 -24.19
CA PRO A 30 2.24 11.10 -23.51
C PRO A 30 1.06 11.87 -22.91
N GLN A 31 1.38 12.85 -22.07
CA GLN A 31 0.42 13.81 -21.56
C GLN A 31 -0.13 14.75 -22.64
N ALA A 32 -1.41 15.11 -22.54
CA ALA A 32 -2.11 15.98 -23.47
C ALA A 32 -1.97 17.45 -23.03
N GLY A 33 -0.79 18.04 -23.22
CA GLY A 33 -0.55 19.45 -22.91
C GLY A 33 0.80 19.71 -22.25
N LYS A 34 0.93 20.90 -21.67
CA LYS A 34 2.09 21.30 -20.86
C LYS A 34 1.66 21.36 -19.40
N PHE A 35 2.46 20.73 -18.55
CA PHE A 35 2.23 20.61 -17.12
C PHE A 35 3.55 20.84 -16.38
N ASP A 36 3.47 21.33 -15.14
CA ASP A 36 4.64 21.61 -14.30
C ASP A 36 5.30 20.33 -13.79
N THR A 37 4.49 19.28 -13.57
CA THR A 37 4.92 17.96 -13.11
C THR A 37 4.35 16.85 -13.99
N ARG A 38 4.89 15.64 -13.82
CA ARG A 38 4.44 14.42 -14.48
C ARG A 38 4.01 13.37 -13.47
N PHE A 39 2.94 12.66 -13.79
CA PHE A 39 2.52 11.45 -13.10
C PHE A 39 2.57 10.25 -14.05
N LEU A 40 3.16 9.14 -13.62
CA LEU A 40 3.34 7.95 -14.45
C LEU A 40 2.30 6.87 -14.10
N ILE A 41 1.58 6.38 -15.11
CA ILE A 41 0.68 5.24 -15.01
C ILE A 41 1.37 4.07 -15.71
N VAL A 42 1.86 3.11 -14.93
CA VAL A 42 2.50 1.88 -15.43
C VAL A 42 1.47 0.78 -15.47
N ILE A 43 1.28 0.12 -16.61
CA ILE A 43 0.27 -0.92 -16.78
C ILE A 43 0.74 -2.02 -17.73
N ASP A 44 0.43 -3.29 -17.42
CA ASP A 44 0.72 -4.40 -18.32
C ASP A 44 -0.17 -4.36 -19.58
N SER A 45 0.30 -4.98 -20.67
CA SER A 45 -0.40 -4.90 -21.96
C SER A 45 -1.82 -5.47 -21.87
N LYS A 46 -1.99 -6.58 -21.15
CA LYS A 46 -3.28 -7.28 -21.06
C LYS A 46 -4.28 -6.50 -20.22
N SER A 47 -3.87 -5.95 -19.07
CA SER A 47 -4.74 -5.09 -18.27
C SER A 47 -5.12 -3.81 -19.00
N PHE A 48 -4.19 -3.24 -19.77
CA PHE A 48 -4.51 -2.09 -20.61
C PHE A 48 -5.56 -2.44 -21.66
N ASP A 49 -5.37 -3.52 -22.42
CA ASP A 49 -6.33 -3.95 -23.44
C ASP A 49 -7.73 -4.21 -22.86
N GLN A 50 -7.79 -4.74 -21.63
CA GLN A 50 -9.04 -5.02 -20.94
C GLN A 50 -9.70 -3.78 -20.31
N ALA A 51 -8.95 -2.73 -19.97
CA ALA A 51 -9.45 -1.57 -19.23
C ALA A 51 -9.10 -0.23 -19.91
N GLN A 52 -8.85 -0.24 -21.22
CA GLN A 52 -8.33 0.91 -21.97
C GLN A 52 -9.20 2.15 -21.78
N SER A 53 -10.52 2.02 -21.90
CA SER A 53 -11.45 3.14 -21.71
C SER A 53 -11.31 3.80 -20.35
N GLU A 54 -11.22 2.99 -19.30
CA GLU A 54 -11.13 3.45 -17.92
C GLU A 54 -9.77 4.07 -17.62
N VAL A 55 -8.68 3.47 -18.11
CA VAL A 55 -7.32 4.02 -17.93
C VAL A 55 -7.18 5.37 -18.63
N MET A 56 -7.72 5.50 -19.85
CA MET A 56 -7.67 6.75 -20.59
C MET A 56 -8.58 7.83 -19.97
N ALA A 57 -9.73 7.44 -19.40
CA ALA A 57 -10.57 8.35 -18.65
C ALA A 57 -9.90 8.80 -17.34
N TYR A 58 -9.23 7.90 -16.62
CA TYR A 58 -8.45 8.24 -15.43
C TYR A 58 -7.33 9.23 -15.75
N LYS A 59 -6.52 8.93 -16.79
CA LYS A 59 -5.52 9.87 -17.33
C LYS A 59 -6.12 11.24 -17.60
N LYS A 60 -7.25 11.30 -18.31
CA LYS A 60 -7.90 12.56 -18.68
C LYS A 60 -8.30 13.38 -17.45
N VAL A 61 -8.87 12.74 -16.43
CA VAL A 61 -9.30 13.44 -15.21
C VAL A 61 -8.12 14.01 -14.43
N LEU A 62 -6.99 13.30 -14.36
CA LEU A 62 -5.76 13.84 -13.76
C LEU A 62 -5.26 15.08 -14.51
N GLU A 63 -5.29 15.05 -15.85
CA GLU A 63 -4.87 16.19 -16.68
C GLU A 63 -5.80 17.40 -16.54
N GLU A 64 -7.11 17.18 -16.43
CA GLU A 64 -8.09 18.23 -16.15
C GLU A 64 -7.85 18.89 -14.78
N GLN A 65 -7.27 18.15 -13.83
CA GLN A 65 -6.87 18.64 -12.51
C GLN A 65 -5.45 19.24 -12.48
N GLY A 66 -4.79 19.36 -13.63
CA GLY A 66 -3.48 20.00 -13.76
C GLY A 66 -2.28 19.06 -13.54
N LEU A 67 -2.49 17.74 -13.49
CA LEU A 67 -1.43 16.75 -13.33
C LEU A 67 -1.10 16.07 -14.68
N GLY A 68 0.14 16.22 -15.15
CA GLY A 68 0.56 15.68 -16.45
C GLY A 68 0.69 14.16 -16.47
N ALA A 69 -0.36 13.44 -16.85
CA ALA A 69 -0.39 11.98 -16.79
C ALA A 69 0.21 11.30 -18.04
N VAL A 70 1.18 10.42 -17.86
CA VAL A 70 1.80 9.60 -18.92
C VAL A 70 1.47 8.13 -18.68
N VAL A 71 1.04 7.40 -19.71
CA VAL A 71 0.78 5.95 -19.59
C VAL A 71 1.91 5.18 -20.25
N MET A 72 2.56 4.31 -19.48
CA MET A 72 3.61 3.40 -19.92
C MET A 72 3.04 1.98 -19.91
N ILE A 73 2.92 1.40 -21.11
CA ILE A 73 2.29 0.11 -21.34
C ILE A 73 3.38 -0.86 -21.77
N GLY A 74 3.55 -1.96 -21.06
CA GLY A 74 4.57 -2.94 -21.39
C GLY A 74 4.49 -4.18 -20.52
N ASP A 75 5.18 -5.23 -20.94
CA ASP A 75 5.33 -6.45 -20.17
C ASP A 75 6.81 -6.59 -19.82
N TRP A 76 7.11 -6.72 -18.53
CA TRP A 76 8.48 -6.75 -18.02
C TRP A 76 8.81 -8.13 -17.48
N ASP A 77 9.92 -8.68 -17.96
CA ASP A 77 10.44 -9.98 -17.50
C ASP A 77 11.00 -9.90 -16.07
N SER A 78 11.42 -8.70 -15.63
CA SER A 78 11.98 -8.48 -14.29
C SER A 78 11.63 -7.11 -13.72
N PRO A 79 11.61 -6.97 -12.37
CA PRO A 79 11.53 -5.67 -11.70
C PRO A 79 12.64 -4.69 -12.11
N ASP A 80 13.85 -5.18 -12.37
CA ASP A 80 14.98 -4.35 -12.79
C ASP A 80 14.72 -3.66 -14.13
N ASP A 81 14.07 -4.34 -15.07
CA ASP A 81 13.78 -3.76 -16.38
C ASP A 81 12.74 -2.64 -16.25
N LEU A 82 11.70 -2.86 -15.45
CA LEU A 82 10.74 -1.82 -15.10
C LEU A 82 11.41 -0.64 -14.37
N LYS A 83 12.28 -0.90 -13.39
CA LYS A 83 13.01 0.15 -12.65
C LYS A 83 13.88 0.99 -13.59
N LYS A 84 14.53 0.37 -14.58
CA LYS A 84 15.31 1.09 -15.62
C LYS A 84 14.42 2.01 -16.46
N ASP A 85 13.22 1.55 -16.84
CA ASP A 85 12.30 2.36 -17.66
C ASP A 85 11.73 3.54 -16.87
N ILE A 86 11.34 3.31 -15.61
CA ILE A 86 10.94 4.38 -14.68
C ILE A 86 12.07 5.41 -14.55
N LEU A 87 13.32 4.97 -14.37
CA LEU A 87 14.48 5.86 -14.24
C LEU A 87 14.71 6.71 -15.51
N LYS A 88 14.50 6.14 -16.70
CA LYS A 88 14.57 6.90 -17.97
C LYS A 88 13.51 8.00 -18.02
N ILE A 89 12.32 7.78 -17.46
CA ILE A 89 11.24 8.76 -17.41
C ILE A 89 11.52 9.82 -16.35
N TYR A 90 11.95 9.41 -15.15
CA TYR A 90 12.27 10.28 -14.01
C TYR A 90 13.35 11.33 -14.37
N LYS A 91 14.37 10.94 -15.15
CA LYS A 91 15.45 11.84 -15.60
C LYS A 91 15.02 12.91 -16.61
N LYS A 92 13.80 12.82 -17.17
CA LYS A 92 13.28 13.80 -18.15
C LYS A 92 12.55 14.94 -17.42
N LYS A 93 12.43 16.09 -18.07
CA LYS A 93 11.53 17.18 -17.63
C LYS A 93 10.14 17.04 -18.29
N PRO A 94 9.05 17.54 -17.68
CA PRO A 94 8.94 18.03 -16.28
C PRO A 94 9.22 16.92 -15.25
N VAL A 95 9.48 17.30 -13.99
CA VAL A 95 9.80 16.37 -12.90
C VAL A 95 8.64 15.40 -12.70
N MET A 96 8.96 14.12 -12.50
CA MET A 96 7.98 13.11 -12.14
C MET A 96 7.74 13.17 -10.63
N GLU A 97 6.50 13.43 -10.22
CA GLU A 97 6.14 13.53 -8.79
C GLU A 97 5.63 12.20 -8.21
N GLY A 98 5.12 11.31 -9.07
CA GLY A 98 4.55 10.05 -8.62
C GLY A 98 4.32 9.03 -9.72
N VAL A 99 4.07 7.79 -9.29
CA VAL A 99 3.77 6.64 -10.14
C VAL A 99 2.61 5.81 -9.58
N VAL A 100 1.84 5.19 -10.46
CA VAL A 100 0.92 4.12 -10.09
C VAL A 100 1.13 2.88 -10.95
N PHE A 101 1.21 1.72 -10.30
CA PHE A 101 1.33 0.41 -10.93
C PHE A 101 -0.05 -0.23 -11.06
N VAL A 102 -0.49 -0.54 -12.27
CA VAL A 102 -1.84 -1.02 -12.55
C VAL A 102 -1.78 -2.41 -13.17
N GLY A 103 -2.60 -3.34 -12.66
CA GLY A 103 -2.69 -4.67 -13.23
C GLY A 103 -1.57 -5.60 -12.75
N ASP A 104 -0.98 -6.36 -13.68
CA ASP A 104 -0.05 -7.46 -13.46
C ASP A 104 1.43 -7.04 -13.45
N ILE A 105 1.74 -5.98 -12.71
CA ILE A 105 3.12 -5.50 -12.55
C ILE A 105 3.91 -6.42 -11.60
N PRO A 106 5.18 -6.75 -11.88
CA PRO A 106 6.04 -7.54 -10.98
C PRO A 106 6.05 -7.01 -9.54
N VAL A 107 6.19 -7.94 -8.59
CA VAL A 107 6.13 -7.66 -7.15
C VAL A 107 7.44 -8.04 -6.51
N VAL A 108 8.06 -7.08 -5.83
CA VAL A 108 9.36 -7.25 -5.18
C VAL A 108 9.17 -7.63 -3.72
N ARG A 109 9.89 -8.67 -3.30
CA ARG A 109 9.92 -9.18 -1.92
C ARG A 109 11.36 -9.14 -1.41
N VAL A 110 11.58 -8.44 -0.31
CA VAL A 110 12.92 -8.04 0.13
C VAL A 110 13.30 -8.71 1.45
N GLN A 111 14.39 -9.46 1.44
CA GLN A 111 15.13 -9.95 2.61
C GLN A 111 16.05 -8.83 3.15
N ASN A 112 16.40 -8.88 4.43
CA ASN A 112 17.20 -7.87 5.13
C ASN A 112 16.53 -6.47 5.18
N PHE A 113 15.21 -6.41 5.02
CA PHE A 113 14.47 -5.14 4.96
C PHE A 113 13.41 -4.97 6.06
N GLN A 114 13.33 -5.94 6.98
CA GLN A 114 12.31 -5.92 8.03
C GLN A 114 12.47 -4.76 9.01
N HIS A 115 13.66 -4.16 9.12
CA HIS A 115 13.88 -2.97 9.93
C HIS A 115 13.07 -1.75 9.43
N ALA A 116 12.67 -1.73 8.16
CA ALA A 116 11.77 -0.72 7.59
C ALA A 116 10.29 -0.92 7.97
N THR A 117 9.97 -1.99 8.72
CA THR A 117 8.61 -2.28 9.19
C THR A 117 8.49 -2.09 10.69
N THR A 118 7.30 -1.73 11.16
CA THR A 118 7.06 -1.47 12.59
C THR A 118 6.99 -2.75 13.42
N ALA A 119 6.19 -3.74 13.00
CA ALA A 119 5.91 -4.95 13.80
C ALA A 119 6.47 -6.25 13.22
N PHE A 120 6.73 -6.30 11.91
CA PHE A 120 7.14 -7.54 11.26
C PHE A 120 8.62 -7.84 11.56
N LYS A 121 8.89 -8.94 12.28
CA LYS A 121 10.22 -9.41 12.71
C LYS A 121 10.23 -10.94 12.70
N MET A 122 10.76 -11.53 11.64
CA MET A 122 10.83 -12.96 11.38
C MET A 122 12.27 -13.36 11.05
N ASN A 123 12.73 -14.50 11.57
CA ASN A 123 14.08 -14.98 11.32
C ASN A 123 14.22 -15.50 9.88
N GLU A 124 14.98 -14.77 9.07
CA GLU A 124 15.22 -15.03 7.65
C GLU A 124 16.02 -16.31 7.35
N GLU A 125 16.75 -16.85 8.33
CA GLU A 125 17.49 -18.11 8.19
C GLU A 125 16.63 -19.34 8.51
N THR A 126 15.63 -19.16 9.38
CA THR A 126 14.82 -20.27 9.90
C THR A 126 13.51 -20.45 9.15
N PHE A 127 12.90 -19.35 8.70
CA PHE A 127 11.60 -19.37 8.04
C PHE A 127 11.73 -19.32 6.52
N PRO A 128 10.75 -19.86 5.77
CA PRO A 128 10.75 -19.81 4.31
C PRO A 128 10.85 -18.37 3.80
N ILE A 129 11.53 -18.18 2.65
CA ILE A 129 11.76 -16.87 2.05
C ILE A 129 10.43 -16.15 1.75
N GLU A 130 9.40 -16.93 1.41
CA GLU A 130 8.05 -16.44 1.15
C GLU A 130 7.31 -15.95 2.38
N GLU A 131 7.74 -16.31 3.58
CA GLU A 131 7.15 -15.84 4.84
C GLU A 131 7.99 -14.70 5.43
N ALA A 132 9.32 -14.78 5.31
CA ALA A 132 10.25 -13.85 5.94
C ALA A 132 10.57 -12.59 5.12
N SER A 133 10.21 -12.53 3.83
CA SER A 133 10.45 -11.35 2.99
C SER A 133 9.37 -10.26 3.10
N VAL A 134 9.82 -9.00 3.09
CA VAL A 134 8.96 -7.82 3.05
C VAL A 134 8.57 -7.49 1.61
N THR A 135 7.28 -7.59 1.27
CA THR A 135 6.78 -7.13 -0.03
C THR A 135 6.72 -5.60 -0.07
N SER A 136 7.36 -4.97 -1.07
CA SER A 136 7.53 -3.52 -1.07
C SER A 136 7.74 -2.92 -2.47
N ASP A 137 6.99 -1.85 -2.76
CA ASP A 137 7.22 -1.01 -3.95
C ASP A 137 8.35 0.03 -3.74
N ARG A 138 9.00 0.04 -2.55
CA ARG A 138 10.21 0.85 -2.29
C ARG A 138 11.35 0.50 -3.24
N PHE A 139 11.35 -0.70 -3.80
CA PHE A 139 12.26 -1.07 -4.87
C PHE A 139 12.16 -0.13 -6.08
N TYR A 140 10.95 0.33 -6.42
CA TYR A 140 10.71 1.17 -7.58
C TYR A 140 10.78 2.66 -7.29
N ASP A 141 10.33 3.08 -6.09
CA ASP A 141 10.16 4.51 -5.76
C ASP A 141 11.29 5.12 -4.94
N ASP A 142 12.22 4.31 -4.45
CA ASP A 142 13.46 4.71 -3.79
C ASP A 142 14.64 4.26 -4.65
N LEU A 143 15.25 5.22 -5.34
CA LEU A 143 16.29 5.01 -6.34
C LEU A 143 17.67 4.89 -5.69
N ASP A 144 17.82 5.36 -4.46
CA ASP A 144 19.05 5.26 -3.67
C ASP A 144 19.21 3.88 -3.00
N LEU A 145 18.11 3.14 -2.79
CA LEU A 145 18.19 1.77 -2.29
C LEU A 145 18.80 0.80 -3.31
N GLU A 146 19.80 0.05 -2.85
CA GLU A 146 20.51 -0.96 -3.62
C GLU A 146 20.15 -2.38 -3.18
N PHE A 147 19.82 -3.21 -4.16
CA PHE A 147 19.38 -4.59 -3.95
C PHE A 147 20.26 -5.59 -4.70
N GLU A 148 20.30 -6.81 -4.18
CA GLU A 148 20.86 -7.99 -4.82
C GLU A 148 19.73 -8.96 -5.17
N PHE A 149 19.67 -9.42 -6.42
CA PHE A 149 18.68 -10.39 -6.86
C PHE A 149 18.98 -11.77 -6.28
N LEU A 150 17.95 -12.45 -5.76
CA LEU A 150 18.07 -13.79 -5.20
C LEU A 150 17.45 -14.85 -6.12
N SER A 151 16.15 -14.75 -6.37
CA SER A 151 15.40 -15.75 -7.13
C SER A 151 14.02 -15.23 -7.54
N VAL A 152 13.36 -15.96 -8.45
CA VAL A 152 11.92 -15.82 -8.73
C VAL A 152 11.18 -16.87 -7.90
N ASP A 153 10.01 -16.51 -7.38
CA ASP A 153 9.18 -17.45 -6.63
C ASP A 153 8.70 -18.62 -7.51
N GLU A 154 8.80 -19.83 -6.98
CA GLU A 154 8.47 -21.05 -7.72
C GLU A 154 6.96 -21.21 -7.97
N LYS A 155 6.12 -20.71 -7.06
CA LYS A 155 4.66 -20.86 -7.11
C LYS A 155 4.00 -19.68 -7.79
N ASN A 156 4.57 -18.49 -7.63
CA ASN A 156 4.05 -17.26 -8.20
C ASN A 156 5.13 -16.52 -8.99
N PRO A 157 5.22 -16.72 -10.32
CA PRO A 157 6.27 -16.11 -11.15
C PRO A 157 6.26 -14.57 -11.16
N ARG A 158 5.25 -13.94 -10.57
CA ARG A 158 5.16 -12.50 -10.36
C ARG A 158 6.00 -12.00 -9.18
N HIS A 159 6.33 -12.86 -8.24
CA HIS A 159 7.08 -12.53 -7.04
C HIS A 159 8.58 -12.71 -7.28
N PHE A 160 9.34 -11.66 -7.07
CA PHE A 160 10.79 -11.65 -7.23
C PHE A 160 11.44 -11.34 -5.89
N TYR A 161 12.37 -12.20 -5.49
CA TYR A 161 13.10 -12.07 -4.24
C TYR A 161 14.40 -11.32 -4.44
N TYR A 162 14.59 -10.31 -3.59
CA TYR A 162 15.80 -9.51 -3.52
C TYR A 162 16.27 -9.45 -2.07
N LYS A 163 17.53 -9.09 -1.87
CA LYS A 163 18.11 -8.75 -0.57
C LYS A 163 18.54 -7.28 -0.60
N LEU A 164 18.19 -6.52 0.43
CA LEU A 164 18.78 -5.19 0.61
C LEU A 164 20.28 -5.36 0.90
N LYS A 165 21.14 -4.69 0.14
CA LYS A 165 22.59 -4.74 0.36
C LYS A 165 22.95 -4.07 1.68
N ASP A 166 23.96 -4.59 2.36
CA ASP A 166 24.49 -3.99 3.59
C ASP A 166 25.14 -2.61 3.34
N SER A 167 25.57 -2.37 2.10
CA SER A 167 26.11 -1.07 1.64
C SER A 167 25.03 -0.07 1.24
N SER A 168 23.77 -0.50 1.09
CA SER A 168 22.64 0.38 0.77
C SER A 168 22.34 1.30 1.95
N PRO A 169 21.79 2.50 1.71
CA PRO A 169 21.10 3.24 2.77
C PRO A 169 20.11 2.33 3.52
N GLN A 170 20.05 2.51 4.85
CA GLN A 170 19.18 1.75 5.77
C GLN A 170 17.98 2.60 6.22
N VAL A 171 17.66 3.63 5.44
CA VAL A 171 16.57 4.58 5.65
C VAL A 171 15.83 4.69 4.33
N ILE A 172 14.51 4.85 4.39
CA ILE A 172 13.67 5.06 3.21
C ILE A 172 13.58 6.57 2.94
N GLU A 173 13.94 6.98 1.73
CA GLU A 173 13.89 8.36 1.24
C GLU A 173 13.41 8.40 -0.23
N SER A 174 12.21 7.87 -0.49
CA SER A 174 11.62 7.80 -1.84
C SER A 174 11.62 9.13 -2.61
N GLU A 175 12.04 9.11 -3.88
CA GLU A 175 12.09 10.30 -4.75
C GLU A 175 10.72 10.74 -5.25
N PHE A 176 9.75 9.83 -5.30
CA PHE A 176 8.39 10.10 -5.76
C PHE A 176 7.38 9.21 -5.03
N TYR A 177 6.12 9.66 -4.95
CA TYR A 177 5.08 8.86 -4.32
C TYR A 177 4.64 7.71 -5.24
N SER A 178 4.37 6.54 -4.67
CA SER A 178 3.93 5.37 -5.42
C SER A 178 2.63 4.77 -4.89
N ALA A 179 1.88 4.15 -5.79
CA ALA A 179 0.69 3.38 -5.45
C ALA A 179 0.54 2.18 -6.39
N ARG A 180 -0.29 1.21 -5.99
CA ARG A 180 -0.58 0.02 -6.78
C ARG A 180 -2.07 -0.25 -6.84
N MET A 181 -2.60 -0.39 -8.05
CA MET A 181 -3.97 -0.81 -8.36
C MET A 181 -3.94 -2.28 -8.78
N MET A 182 -4.00 -3.16 -7.78
CA MET A 182 -4.00 -4.61 -7.97
C MET A 182 -5.33 -5.21 -7.49
N PRO A 183 -6.21 -5.64 -8.42
CA PRO A 183 -7.46 -6.30 -8.03
C PRO A 183 -7.20 -7.60 -7.26
N PRO A 184 -7.99 -7.91 -6.22
CA PRO A 184 -7.91 -9.18 -5.51
C PRO A 184 -8.33 -10.35 -6.40
N GLY A 185 -7.59 -11.46 -6.33
CA GLY A 185 -7.84 -12.66 -7.15
C GLY A 185 -8.91 -13.61 -6.60
N ASP A 186 -9.36 -13.41 -5.36
CA ASP A 186 -10.22 -14.31 -4.58
C ASP A 186 -11.68 -13.86 -4.47
N MET A 187 -12.04 -12.76 -5.13
CA MET A 187 -13.40 -12.19 -5.09
C MET A 187 -14.44 -12.92 -5.96
N GLY A 188 -14.07 -14.01 -6.64
CA GLY A 188 -14.98 -14.78 -7.51
C GLY A 188 -15.51 -14.01 -8.73
N VAL A 189 -14.90 -12.87 -9.05
CA VAL A 189 -15.18 -12.02 -10.21
C VAL A 189 -13.90 -11.91 -11.02
N ASP A 190 -14.02 -11.81 -12.34
CA ASP A 190 -12.87 -11.57 -13.23
C ASP A 190 -12.06 -10.34 -12.77
N VAL A 191 -10.74 -10.49 -12.72
CA VAL A 191 -9.83 -9.44 -12.20
C VAL A 191 -9.90 -8.17 -13.03
N TYR A 192 -10.16 -8.27 -14.34
CA TYR A 192 -10.27 -7.10 -15.21
C TYR A 192 -11.62 -6.40 -15.03
N ASP A 193 -12.69 -7.14 -14.75
CA ASP A 193 -13.96 -6.55 -14.30
C ASP A 193 -13.78 -5.75 -13.02
N LEU A 194 -13.04 -6.28 -12.04
CA LEU A 194 -12.75 -5.57 -10.79
C LEU A 194 -11.90 -4.32 -11.04
N LEU A 195 -10.88 -4.40 -11.90
CA LEU A 195 -10.06 -3.25 -12.29
C LEU A 195 -10.92 -2.15 -12.93
N ARG A 196 -11.76 -2.48 -13.90
CA ARG A 196 -12.67 -1.52 -14.55
C ARG A 196 -13.62 -0.88 -13.53
N ARG A 197 -14.22 -1.67 -12.63
CA ARG A 197 -15.10 -1.15 -11.57
C ARG A 197 -14.36 -0.19 -10.63
N TYR A 198 -13.14 -0.54 -10.24
CA TYR A 198 -12.30 0.30 -9.39
C TYR A 198 -11.95 1.63 -10.09
N LEU A 199 -11.45 1.59 -11.33
CA LEU A 199 -11.09 2.80 -12.07
C LEU A 199 -12.30 3.72 -12.31
N ARG A 200 -13.48 3.17 -12.63
CA ARG A 200 -14.72 3.96 -12.72
C ARG A 200 -15.05 4.64 -11.40
N LYS A 201 -14.87 3.95 -10.26
CA LYS A 201 -15.05 4.54 -8.93
C LYS A 201 -14.05 5.67 -8.67
N VAL A 202 -12.78 5.48 -9.05
CA VAL A 202 -11.74 6.52 -8.92
C VAL A 202 -12.11 7.75 -9.74
N ILE A 203 -12.48 7.57 -11.01
CA ILE A 203 -12.91 8.68 -11.90
C ILE A 203 -14.09 9.45 -11.31
N LEU A 204 -15.09 8.74 -10.78
CA LEU A 204 -16.24 9.37 -10.12
C LEU A 204 -15.81 10.15 -8.88
N ALA A 205 -14.92 9.59 -8.06
CA ALA A 205 -14.41 10.27 -6.86
C ALA A 205 -13.65 11.57 -7.18
N HIS A 206 -12.84 11.58 -8.25
CA HIS A 206 -12.17 12.81 -8.71
C HIS A 206 -13.13 13.86 -9.28
N SER A 207 -14.30 13.44 -9.77
CA SER A 207 -15.34 14.34 -10.31
C SER A 207 -16.25 14.89 -9.22
N GLU A 208 -16.21 14.31 -8.03
CA GLU A 208 -17.04 14.69 -6.89
C GLU A 208 -16.43 15.91 -6.20
N VAL A 209 -17.28 16.92 -5.95
CA VAL A 209 -16.92 18.01 -5.03
C VAL A 209 -17.22 17.50 -3.62
N ASN A 210 -16.22 16.88 -3.00
CA ASN A 210 -16.33 16.36 -1.64
C ASN A 210 -15.37 17.09 -0.69
N TYR A 211 -15.87 17.49 0.47
CA TYR A 211 -15.08 18.11 1.54
C TYR A 211 -14.83 17.05 2.61
N ALA A 212 -13.65 17.06 3.24
CA ALA A 212 -13.34 16.11 4.31
C ALA A 212 -14.05 16.50 5.62
N ASP A 213 -15.36 16.27 5.68
CA ASP A 213 -16.26 16.70 6.75
C ASP A 213 -16.99 15.54 7.46
N ASN A 214 -16.75 14.30 7.03
CA ASN A 214 -17.31 13.11 7.64
C ASN A 214 -16.28 11.99 7.85
N ILE A 215 -15.57 12.08 8.98
CA ILE A 215 -14.45 11.19 9.31
C ILE A 215 -14.80 10.25 10.47
N LYS A 216 -14.32 9.02 10.38
CA LYS A 216 -14.59 7.98 11.36
C LYS A 216 -13.31 7.26 11.74
N PHE A 217 -13.18 6.97 13.02
CA PHE A 217 -12.04 6.25 13.57
C PHE A 217 -12.55 5.06 14.36
N PHE A 218 -11.91 3.92 14.21
CA PHE A 218 -12.12 2.77 15.06
C PHE A 218 -10.80 2.31 15.67
N ASN A 219 -10.80 2.13 16.99
CA ASN A 219 -9.69 1.56 17.72
C ASN A 219 -10.08 0.15 18.20
N GLY A 220 -9.49 -0.85 17.56
CA GLY A 220 -9.61 -2.26 17.91
C GLY A 220 -8.78 -2.63 19.13
N HIS A 221 -8.89 -3.88 19.54
CA HIS A 221 -8.19 -4.41 20.71
C HIS A 221 -6.70 -4.69 20.40
N GLY A 222 -5.82 -4.44 21.38
CA GLY A 222 -4.48 -5.00 21.44
C GLY A 222 -3.32 -4.08 21.03
N TYR A 223 -3.54 -2.78 20.83
CA TYR A 223 -2.47 -1.84 20.42
C TYR A 223 -2.35 -0.65 21.39
N ASN A 224 -1.42 0.27 21.14
CA ASN A 224 -1.33 1.56 21.86
C ASN A 224 -2.65 2.34 21.87
N PHE A 225 -3.57 2.04 20.93
CA PHE A 225 -4.92 2.59 20.85
C PHE A 225 -5.91 2.00 21.85
N ASP A 226 -5.52 0.97 22.61
CA ASP A 226 -6.23 0.52 23.81
C ASP A 226 -6.16 1.57 24.93
N CYS A 227 -5.16 2.46 24.89
CA CYS A 227 -5.00 3.53 25.86
C CYS A 227 -6.12 4.56 25.68
N LEU A 228 -7.01 4.69 26.67
CA LEU A 228 -8.10 5.66 26.65
C LEU A 228 -7.60 7.11 26.57
N THR A 229 -6.40 7.40 27.10
CA THR A 229 -5.78 8.72 26.94
C THR A 229 -5.42 9.00 25.47
N VAL A 230 -4.89 8.00 24.75
CA VAL A 230 -4.60 8.14 23.32
C VAL A 230 -5.89 8.31 22.53
N TRP A 231 -6.91 7.48 22.81
CA TRP A 231 -8.22 7.57 22.16
C TRP A 231 -8.92 8.92 22.42
N GLN A 232 -8.85 9.45 23.64
CA GLN A 232 -9.38 10.77 23.96
C GLN A 232 -8.60 11.88 23.23
N ASN A 233 -7.26 11.83 23.27
CA ASN A 233 -6.42 12.85 22.65
C ASN A 233 -6.48 12.84 21.12
N GLN A 234 -6.75 11.68 20.52
CA GLN A 234 -6.96 11.54 19.08
C GLN A 234 -8.04 12.50 18.58
N GLN A 235 -9.12 12.70 19.34
CA GLN A 235 -10.20 13.61 18.94
C GLN A 235 -9.72 15.06 18.81
N PHE A 236 -8.80 15.50 19.69
CA PHE A 236 -8.22 16.84 19.60
C PHE A 236 -7.30 16.98 18.38
N ALA A 237 -6.41 16.02 18.16
CA ALA A 237 -5.50 16.03 17.01
C ALA A 237 -6.26 15.99 15.68
N ILE A 238 -7.29 15.14 15.59
CA ILE A 238 -8.11 15.03 14.39
C ILE A 238 -8.95 16.28 14.16
N LYS A 239 -9.38 16.99 15.20
CA LYS A 239 -10.05 18.29 15.07
C LYS A 239 -9.18 19.37 14.45
N GLU A 240 -7.87 19.36 14.73
CA GLU A 240 -6.92 20.30 14.12
C GLU A 240 -6.74 20.02 12.62
N GLN A 241 -6.77 18.74 12.23
CA GLN A 241 -6.60 18.33 10.83
C GLN A 241 -7.89 18.46 10.01
N PHE A 242 -9.04 18.18 10.61
CA PHE A 242 -10.35 18.16 9.94
C PHE A 242 -11.39 18.98 10.73
N PRO A 243 -11.23 20.31 10.83
CA PRO A 243 -12.10 21.14 11.65
C PRO A 243 -13.57 21.08 11.22
N GLU A 244 -13.84 20.96 9.92
CA GLU A 244 -15.20 20.89 9.35
C GLU A 244 -15.97 19.65 9.84
N ALA A 245 -15.28 18.54 10.06
CA ALA A 245 -15.87 17.33 10.62
C ALA A 245 -16.41 17.50 12.05
N PHE A 246 -16.00 18.55 12.76
CA PHE A 246 -16.42 18.86 14.14
C PHE A 246 -17.50 19.94 14.23
N VAL A 247 -17.94 20.50 13.10
CA VAL A 247 -19.03 21.49 13.07
C VAL A 247 -20.37 20.88 13.47
N SER A 248 -20.57 19.59 13.14
CA SER A 248 -21.78 18.83 13.44
C SER A 248 -21.45 17.51 14.13
N SER A 249 -22.33 17.06 15.03
CA SER A 249 -22.22 15.74 15.68
C SER A 249 -22.33 14.56 14.70
N ARG A 250 -22.69 14.81 13.44
CA ARG A 250 -22.74 13.81 12.37
C ARG A 250 -21.44 13.70 11.57
N GLY A 251 -20.56 14.70 11.65
CA GLY A 251 -19.33 14.78 10.85
C GLY A 251 -18.15 13.99 11.42
N ASN A 252 -18.26 13.51 12.66
CA ASN A 252 -17.22 12.66 13.23
C ASN A 252 -17.78 11.52 14.06
N ALA A 253 -17.05 10.42 14.13
CA ALA A 253 -17.31 9.34 15.07
C ALA A 253 -16.00 8.64 15.49
N PHE A 254 -15.86 8.40 16.79
CA PHE A 254 -14.72 7.70 17.37
C PHE A 254 -15.23 6.45 18.09
N TYR A 255 -15.00 5.30 17.45
CA TYR A 255 -15.40 4.00 17.93
C TYR A 255 -14.26 3.32 18.69
N ASN A 256 -14.61 2.51 19.67
CA ASN A 256 -13.65 1.73 20.45
C ASN A 256 -14.23 0.33 20.67
N PHE A 257 -13.39 -0.70 20.61
CA PHE A 257 -13.82 -2.09 20.80
C PHE A 257 -14.56 -2.33 22.13
N ARG A 258 -14.34 -1.49 23.15
CA ARG A 258 -15.02 -1.55 24.46
C ARG A 258 -16.49 -1.18 24.43
N GLN A 259 -16.97 -0.55 23.37
CA GLN A 259 -18.33 0.01 23.30
C GLN A 259 -19.40 -1.06 23.11
N ASP A 260 -19.05 -2.23 22.54
CA ASP A 260 -20.00 -3.30 22.23
C ASP A 260 -19.26 -4.66 22.15
N PRO A 261 -19.82 -5.77 22.68
CA PRO A 261 -19.21 -7.09 22.55
C PRO A 261 -19.04 -7.55 21.09
N PHE A 262 -19.83 -7.02 20.16
CA PHE A 262 -19.84 -7.38 18.74
C PHE A 262 -19.77 -6.14 17.83
N MET A 263 -18.70 -5.35 17.97
CA MET A 263 -18.48 -4.13 17.18
C MET A 263 -18.50 -4.37 15.67
N LYS A 264 -18.18 -5.59 15.21
CA LYS A 264 -18.25 -5.99 13.79
C LYS A 264 -19.51 -5.49 13.09
N PHE A 265 -20.69 -5.74 13.66
CA PHE A 265 -21.96 -5.40 12.99
C PHE A 265 -22.16 -3.89 12.89
N LYS A 266 -21.78 -3.16 13.94
CA LYS A 266 -21.83 -1.70 13.97
C LYS A 266 -20.85 -1.10 12.96
N LEU A 267 -19.63 -1.62 12.87
CA LEU A 267 -18.64 -1.14 11.90
C LEU A 267 -19.09 -1.40 10.46
N MET A 268 -19.64 -2.59 10.18
CA MET A 268 -20.20 -2.92 8.86
C MET A 268 -21.35 -1.97 8.47
N GLU A 269 -22.29 -1.69 9.39
CA GLU A 269 -23.35 -0.71 9.17
C GLU A 269 -22.76 0.67 8.82
N ARG A 270 -21.74 1.10 9.56
CA ARG A 270 -21.14 2.44 9.40
C ARG A 270 -20.32 2.58 8.13
N MET A 271 -19.61 1.54 7.72
CA MET A 271 -18.86 1.49 6.45
C MET A 271 -19.79 1.56 5.23
N GLN A 272 -20.99 0.98 5.33
CA GLN A 272 -21.98 1.00 4.24
C GLN A 272 -22.74 2.34 4.17
N LYS A 273 -22.61 3.19 5.18
CA LYS A 273 -23.29 4.48 5.23
C LYS A 273 -22.66 5.46 4.24
N GLN A 274 -23.48 5.96 3.31
CA GLN A 274 -23.09 6.98 2.35
C GLN A 274 -22.63 8.27 3.02
N GLY A 275 -21.72 8.97 2.33
CA GLY A 275 -21.13 10.24 2.77
C GLY A 275 -20.04 10.09 3.82
N THR A 276 -19.50 8.89 4.06
CA THR A 276 -18.27 8.73 4.87
C THR A 276 -17.06 8.99 3.99
N ASP A 277 -16.25 10.00 4.31
CA ASP A 277 -15.10 10.38 3.49
C ASP A 277 -13.86 9.58 3.87
N LEU A 278 -13.66 9.40 5.18
CA LEU A 278 -12.54 8.68 5.73
C LEU A 278 -13.01 7.77 6.86
N PHE A 279 -12.61 6.50 6.80
CA PHE A 279 -12.76 5.56 7.90
C PHE A 279 -11.40 4.91 8.19
N VAL A 280 -10.82 5.24 9.34
CA VAL A 280 -9.53 4.69 9.77
C VAL A 280 -9.74 3.58 10.80
N PHE A 281 -9.10 2.44 10.57
CA PHE A 281 -9.05 1.32 11.50
C PHE A 281 -7.66 1.26 12.13
N HIS A 282 -7.62 1.25 13.46
CA HIS A 282 -6.42 1.05 14.25
C HIS A 282 -6.57 -0.25 15.03
N GLU A 283 -6.13 -1.35 14.44
CA GLU A 283 -6.30 -2.68 15.01
C GLU A 283 -5.22 -3.65 14.53
N HIS A 284 -5.21 -4.84 15.12
CA HIS A 284 -4.45 -5.96 14.58
C HIS A 284 -5.22 -6.62 13.45
N GLY A 285 -4.48 -7.16 12.49
CA GLY A 285 -5.04 -7.95 11.41
C GLY A 285 -4.07 -9.01 10.92
N ALA A 286 -4.61 -10.03 10.28
CA ALA A 286 -3.92 -10.88 9.34
C ALA A 286 -4.22 -10.41 7.91
N PHE A 287 -3.66 -11.08 6.91
CA PHE A 287 -3.85 -10.71 5.50
C PHE A 287 -5.31 -10.81 5.03
N ASP A 288 -6.13 -11.65 5.68
CA ASP A 288 -7.54 -11.90 5.33
C ASP A 288 -8.52 -11.56 6.47
N THR A 289 -8.03 -11.15 7.64
CA THR A 289 -8.82 -11.07 8.87
C THR A 289 -8.49 -9.82 9.67
N GLN A 290 -9.50 -9.12 10.17
CA GLN A 290 -9.35 -8.01 11.12
C GLN A 290 -9.77 -8.44 12.53
N TYR A 291 -8.94 -8.19 13.53
CA TYR A 291 -9.18 -8.56 14.93
C TYR A 291 -9.85 -7.41 15.69
N ILE A 292 -11.17 -7.28 15.49
CA ILE A 292 -11.97 -6.12 15.91
C ILE A 292 -12.17 -6.04 17.43
N ASN A 293 -12.61 -7.13 18.07
CA ASN A 293 -12.98 -7.16 19.49
C ASN A 293 -11.96 -7.97 20.32
N GLY A 294 -11.85 -7.61 21.61
CA GLY A 294 -11.17 -8.41 22.64
C GLY A 294 -12.15 -8.95 23.67
N GLU A 295 -11.68 -9.22 24.89
CA GLU A 295 -12.54 -9.62 26.00
C GLU A 295 -13.63 -8.58 26.29
N TYR A 296 -14.83 -9.03 26.66
CA TYR A 296 -15.96 -8.18 27.00
C TYR A 296 -16.67 -8.64 28.29
N PRO A 297 -16.96 -7.75 29.26
CA PRO A 297 -16.52 -6.35 29.29
C PRO A 297 -15.00 -6.27 29.34
N ALA A 298 -14.41 -5.29 28.65
CA ALA A 298 -12.96 -5.19 28.60
C ALA A 298 -12.39 -5.03 30.02
N PRO A 299 -11.33 -5.76 30.37
CA PRO A 299 -10.76 -5.69 31.71
C PRO A 299 -10.30 -4.26 32.01
N ASN A 300 -10.67 -3.75 33.20
CA ASN A 300 -10.19 -2.48 33.72
C ASN A 300 -8.76 -2.62 34.26
N MET A 301 -7.86 -3.10 33.43
CA MET A 301 -6.47 -3.41 33.77
C MET A 301 -5.52 -2.56 32.93
N ILE A 302 -4.46 -2.05 33.56
CA ILE A 302 -3.36 -1.34 32.91
C ILE A 302 -2.14 -2.25 32.95
N GLY A 303 -1.55 -2.55 31.78
CA GLY A 303 -0.36 -3.40 31.66
C GLY A 303 -0.35 -4.22 30.38
N MET A 304 0.83 -4.52 29.84
CA MET A 304 1.03 -5.46 28.73
C MET A 304 1.78 -6.69 29.26
N GLY A 305 1.07 -7.76 29.62
CA GLY A 305 1.68 -9.03 30.02
C GLY A 305 0.79 -9.86 30.94
N LYS A 306 0.95 -11.19 30.92
CA LYS A 306 0.19 -12.12 31.78
C LYS A 306 0.40 -11.91 33.28
N ASP A 307 1.54 -11.33 33.67
CA ASP A 307 1.99 -11.26 35.07
C ASP A 307 1.98 -9.82 35.66
N ASP A 308 1.72 -8.78 34.85
CA ASP A 308 1.81 -7.35 35.24
C ASP A 308 0.49 -6.60 35.01
N PHE A 309 -0.63 -7.18 35.42
CA PHE A 309 -1.93 -6.49 35.37
C PHE A 309 -2.16 -5.66 36.64
N TYR A 310 -2.29 -4.35 36.46
CA TYR A 310 -2.73 -3.45 37.52
C TYR A 310 -4.21 -3.16 37.36
N GLY A 311 -5.03 -3.49 38.37
CA GLY A 311 -6.44 -3.08 38.36
C GLY A 311 -6.56 -1.56 38.45
N ALA A 312 -7.75 -1.01 38.16
CA ALA A 312 -7.99 0.44 38.24
C ALA A 312 -7.55 1.07 39.57
N MET A 313 -7.68 0.35 40.68
CA MET A 313 -7.23 0.80 42.01
C MET A 313 -5.70 0.79 42.16
N ASP A 314 -5.02 -0.21 41.59
CA ASP A 314 -3.55 -0.28 41.61
C ASP A 314 -2.96 0.81 40.73
N ALA A 315 -3.55 1.03 39.55
CA ALA A 315 -3.21 2.14 38.67
C ALA A 315 -3.39 3.51 39.35
N PHE A 316 -4.52 3.71 40.04
CA PHE A 316 -4.76 4.93 40.82
C PHE A 316 -3.73 5.08 41.95
N ALA A 317 -3.44 4.01 42.69
CA ALA A 317 -2.43 4.02 43.75
C ALA A 317 -1.03 4.34 43.22
N ILE A 318 -0.66 3.81 42.04
CA ILE A 318 0.62 4.11 41.37
C ILE A 318 0.66 5.57 40.91
N ALA A 319 -0.41 6.08 40.29
CA ALA A 319 -0.51 7.47 39.86
C ALA A 319 -0.41 8.43 41.05
N LEU A 320 -1.11 8.14 42.15
CA LEU A 320 -1.08 8.94 43.38
C LEU A 320 0.31 8.91 44.02
N ARG A 321 0.96 7.75 44.05
CA ARG A 321 2.34 7.58 44.54
C ARG A 321 3.34 8.37 43.69
N ASN A 322 3.20 8.35 42.37
CA ASN A 322 4.07 9.07 41.44
C ASN A 322 3.85 10.58 41.52
N ALA A 323 2.61 11.04 41.63
CA ALA A 323 2.28 12.44 41.87
C ALA A 323 2.86 12.91 43.21
N TYR A 324 2.65 12.16 44.29
CA TYR A 324 3.25 12.47 45.59
C TYR A 324 4.77 12.56 45.53
N ARG A 325 5.45 11.61 44.87
CA ARG A 325 6.91 11.68 44.66
C ARG A 325 7.34 12.93 43.89
N ARG A 326 6.63 13.27 42.82
CA ARG A 326 6.91 14.45 41.98
C ARG A 326 6.76 15.76 42.75
N TYR A 327 5.73 15.88 43.58
CA TYR A 327 5.45 17.10 44.35
C TYR A 327 6.12 17.16 45.73
N ARG A 328 6.53 16.02 46.30
CA ARG A 328 7.31 15.99 47.56
C ARG A 328 8.69 16.60 47.41
N CYS A 329 9.33 16.47 46.24
CA CYS A 329 10.61 17.12 45.98
C CYS A 329 10.52 18.66 45.84
N LEU A 330 9.33 19.21 45.58
CA LEU A 330 9.10 20.66 45.49
C LEU A 330 8.84 21.33 46.85
N LEU A 331 8.69 20.54 47.93
CA LEU A 331 8.45 21.04 49.28
C LEU A 331 9.74 21.14 50.12
N TYR A 332 10.90 20.79 49.54
CA TYR A 332 12.22 20.86 50.20
C TYR A 332 13.20 21.81 49.47
N THR A 333 12.68 22.66 48.58
CA THR A 333 13.34 23.86 48.06
C THR A 333 12.53 25.05 48.50
#